data_AF-Q32Q03-F1
#
_entry.id   AF-Q32Q03-F1
#
_cell.length_a   1.000
_cell.length_b   1.000
_cell.length_c   1.000
_cell.angle_alpha   90.00
_cell.angle_beta   90.00
_cell.angle_gamma   90.00
#
_symmetry.space_group_name_H-M   'P 1'
#
loop_
_entity.id
_entity.type
_entity.pdbx_description
1 polymer ?
#
loop_
_entity_poly.entity_id
_entity_poly.type
_entity_poly.pdbx_seq_one_letter_code
_entity_poly.pdbx_strand_id
1 'polypeptide(L)'
;KKHLEWYDRDLKSFRISKALDRVLEPNCVIKTPEVTVSIIKELNRRGVLANALAGRDEKEITRVLNFLIRNLSQPRFAPVLINAAEIIIDIYLPVIGQSSVVDKKFIVLQGLVEKEIDYQRELLETLGMMDMLFATMTRNGSAPVWEHVPAELPEEKTESPRQPSDTDKNS
;
A
#
# COMPACT_ATOMS: atom_id res chain seq x y z
N LYS A 1 24.91 12.21 11.01
CA LYS A 1 24.33 13.05 12.10
C LYS A 1 24.55 14.56 11.92
N LYS A 2 25.67 15.04 11.36
CA LYS A 2 25.95 16.50 11.18
C LYS A 2 24.99 17.28 10.26
N HIS A 3 24.32 16.61 9.31
CA HIS A 3 23.40 17.27 8.38
C HIS A 3 22.15 17.82 9.08
N LEU A 4 21.68 17.17 10.15
CA LEU A 4 20.40 17.46 10.82
C LEU A 4 20.41 18.78 11.61
N GLU A 5 21.55 19.13 12.21
CA GLU A 5 21.68 20.33 13.06
C GLU A 5 21.64 21.64 12.26
N TRP A 6 22.06 21.62 11.00
CA TRP A 6 22.05 22.79 10.14
C TRP A 6 20.64 23.09 9.61
N TYR A 7 19.86 22.04 9.35
CA TYR A 7 18.46 22.17 8.95
C TYR A 7 17.59 22.79 10.04
N ASP A 8 17.84 22.44 11.31
CA ASP A 8 17.08 22.98 12.43
C ASP A 8 17.27 24.49 12.61
N ARG A 9 18.40 25.03 12.09
CA ARG A 9 18.71 26.47 12.07
C ARG A 9 17.95 27.23 10.98
N ASP A 10 17.84 26.66 9.78
CA ASP A 10 17.10 27.25 8.65
C ASP A 10 15.57 27.09 8.83
N LEU A 11 15.12 26.03 9.52
CA LEU A 11 13.72 25.82 9.92
C LEU A 11 13.21 26.79 10.98
N LYS A 12 14.11 27.41 11.77
CA LYS A 12 13.76 28.41 12.81
C LYS A 12 13.61 29.84 12.29
N SER A 13 13.95 30.11 11.03
CA SER A 13 14.25 31.49 10.61
C SER A 13 13.65 31.90 9.26
N PHE A 14 12.36 31.68 8.96
CA PHE A 14 11.71 32.25 7.75
C PHE A 14 12.41 31.93 6.39
N ARG A 15 13.46 31.09 6.37
CA ARG A 15 14.26 30.67 5.20
C ARG A 15 13.75 29.34 4.65
N ILE A 16 12.45 29.12 4.79
CA ILE A 16 11.77 27.86 4.51
C ILE A 16 11.82 27.56 3.01
N SER A 17 11.64 28.59 2.16
CA SER A 17 11.82 28.48 0.71
C SER A 17 13.27 28.12 0.34
N LYS A 18 14.27 28.72 1.01
CA LYS A 18 15.69 28.43 0.74
C LYS A 18 16.08 27.00 1.08
N ALA A 19 15.47 26.41 2.11
CA ALA A 19 15.69 25.01 2.46
C ALA A 19 15.15 24.09 1.36
N LEU A 20 13.96 24.39 0.83
CA LEU A 20 13.36 23.67 -0.30
C LEU A 20 14.22 23.80 -1.55
N ASP A 21 14.73 25.00 -1.87
CA ASP A 21 15.58 25.23 -3.04
C ASP A 21 16.87 24.41 -2.99
N ARG A 22 17.51 24.35 -1.81
CA ARG A 22 18.74 23.59 -1.61
C ARG A 22 18.55 22.10 -1.83
N VAL A 23 17.41 21.53 -1.42
CA VAL A 23 17.14 20.09 -1.61
C VAL A 23 16.59 19.76 -3.01
N LEU A 24 16.21 20.78 -3.79
CA LEU A 24 15.79 20.64 -5.18
C LEU A 24 16.95 20.77 -6.19
N GLU A 25 18.17 21.05 -5.72
CA GLU A 25 19.37 21.01 -6.54
C GLU A 25 19.57 19.61 -7.15
N PRO A 26 19.98 19.49 -8.43
CA PRO A 26 20.05 18.21 -9.13
C PRO A 26 20.86 17.14 -8.39
N ASN A 27 21.95 17.54 -7.75
CA ASN A 27 22.80 16.64 -6.96
C ASN A 27 22.06 16.03 -5.78
N CYS A 28 21.23 16.81 -5.07
CA CYS A 28 20.48 16.34 -3.91
C CYS A 28 19.28 15.48 -4.33
N VAL A 29 18.56 15.90 -5.36
CA VAL A 29 17.40 15.17 -5.90
C VAL A 29 17.78 13.78 -6.40
N ILE A 30 18.96 13.64 -7.02
CA ILE A 30 19.40 12.37 -7.59
C ILE A 30 20.00 11.45 -6.52
N LYS A 31 20.82 12.00 -5.62
CA LYS A 31 21.58 11.19 -4.65
C LYS A 31 20.80 10.89 -3.37
N THR A 32 19.92 11.78 -2.95
CA THR A 32 19.24 11.72 -1.65
C THR A 32 17.79 12.21 -1.74
N PRO A 33 16.94 11.60 -2.57
CA PRO A 33 15.54 11.99 -2.69
C PRO A 33 14.78 11.93 -1.35
N GLU A 34 15.17 11.03 -0.45
CA GLU A 34 14.60 10.89 0.91
C GLU A 34 14.70 12.19 1.72
N VAL A 35 15.81 12.91 1.57
CA VAL A 35 16.03 14.17 2.28
C VAL A 35 15.06 15.22 1.75
N THR A 36 14.92 15.32 0.43
CA THR A 36 13.97 16.24 -0.21
C THR A 36 12.53 15.93 0.21
N VAL A 37 12.11 14.67 0.19
CA VAL A 37 10.78 14.26 0.66
C VAL A 37 10.59 14.56 2.14
N SER A 38 11.61 14.34 2.98
CA SER A 38 11.53 14.64 4.42
C SER A 38 11.34 16.12 4.69
N ILE A 39 12.00 16.99 3.91
CA ILE A 39 11.77 18.44 3.99
C ILE A 39 10.35 18.78 3.55
N ILE A 40 9.89 18.30 2.39
CA ILE A 40 8.51 18.55 1.91
C ILE A 40 7.49 18.10 2.97
N LYS A 41 7.68 16.92 3.57
CA LYS A 41 6.84 16.40 4.65
C LYS A 41 6.81 17.33 5.87
N GLU A 42 7.97 17.80 6.31
CA GLU A 42 8.08 18.70 7.45
C GLU A 42 7.46 20.09 7.16
N LEU A 43 7.61 20.59 5.93
CA LEU A 43 6.96 21.83 5.50
C LEU A 43 5.43 21.69 5.51
N ASN A 44 4.92 20.56 5.03
CA ASN A 44 3.48 20.29 5.03
C ASN A 44 2.96 20.18 6.47
N ARG A 45 3.68 19.46 7.33
CA ARG A 45 3.35 19.31 8.76
C ARG A 45 3.27 20.64 9.52
N ARG A 46 4.06 21.63 9.10
CA ARG A 46 4.08 22.99 9.67
C ARG A 46 3.05 23.93 9.04
N GLY A 47 2.32 23.52 8.00
CA GLY A 47 1.36 24.37 7.29
C GLY A 47 2.00 25.49 6.47
N VAL A 48 3.29 25.36 6.12
CA VAL A 48 4.07 26.41 5.42
C VAL A 48 4.51 25.99 4.02
N LEU A 49 4.14 24.79 3.56
CA LEU A 49 4.51 24.28 2.25
C LEU A 49 3.97 25.14 1.10
N ALA A 50 2.71 25.58 1.17
CA ALA A 50 2.11 26.48 0.18
C ALA A 50 2.92 27.78 0.04
N ASN A 51 3.30 28.40 1.16
CA ASN A 51 4.12 29.62 1.15
C ASN A 51 5.53 29.38 0.58
N ALA A 52 6.10 28.19 0.78
CA ALA A 52 7.41 27.82 0.23
C ALA A 52 7.38 27.53 -1.27
N LEU A 53 6.21 27.19 -1.82
CA LEU A 53 5.96 26.89 -3.23
C LEU A 53 5.45 28.10 -4.01
N ALA A 54 4.76 29.03 -3.36
CA ALA A 54 4.19 30.21 -3.99
C ALA A 54 5.27 31.19 -4.50
N GLY A 55 4.94 31.91 -5.57
CA GLY A 55 5.79 32.98 -6.12
C GLY A 55 7.08 32.51 -6.79
N ARG A 56 7.23 31.20 -7.05
CA ARG A 56 8.38 30.66 -7.79
C ARG A 56 8.28 30.94 -9.28
N ASP A 57 9.42 31.20 -9.91
CA ASP A 57 9.51 31.43 -11.34
C ASP A 57 9.36 30.13 -12.16
N GLU A 58 9.29 30.25 -13.50
CA GLU A 58 9.12 29.11 -14.41
C GLU A 58 10.18 28.01 -14.22
N LYS A 59 11.45 28.39 -13.97
CA LYS A 59 12.56 27.44 -13.83
C LYS A 59 12.50 26.73 -12.48
N GLU A 60 12.14 27.45 -11.44
CA GLU A 60 11.96 26.93 -10.10
C GLU A 60 10.78 25.96 -10.03
N ILE A 61 9.60 26.32 -10.56
CA ILE A 61 8.45 25.40 -10.56
C ILE A 61 8.72 24.17 -11.42
N THR A 62 9.40 24.33 -12.56
CA THR A 62 9.81 23.20 -13.40
C THR A 62 10.72 22.21 -12.64
N ARG A 63 11.61 22.70 -11.77
CA ARG A 63 12.44 21.83 -10.91
C ARG A 63 11.61 21.04 -9.91
N VAL A 64 10.61 21.67 -9.29
CA VAL A 64 9.69 20.98 -8.37
C VAL A 64 8.87 19.92 -9.12
N LEU A 65 8.27 20.27 -10.27
CA LEU A 65 7.48 19.32 -11.06
C LEU A 65 8.31 18.14 -11.55
N ASN A 66 9.55 18.38 -12.00
CA ASN A 66 10.47 17.29 -12.37
C ASN A 66 10.78 16.37 -11.18
N PHE A 67 10.92 16.93 -9.98
CA PHE A 67 11.12 16.12 -8.77
C PHE A 67 9.91 15.23 -8.48
N LEU A 68 8.69 15.79 -8.57
CA LEU A 68 7.44 15.04 -8.40
C LEU A 68 7.33 13.92 -9.44
N ILE A 69 7.41 14.25 -10.73
CA ILE A 69 7.30 13.28 -11.83
C ILE A 69 8.29 12.12 -11.66
N ARG A 70 9.51 12.40 -11.18
CA ARG A 70 10.53 11.37 -10.98
C ARG A 70 10.27 10.44 -9.80
N ASN A 71 9.63 10.93 -8.74
CA ASN A 71 9.59 10.23 -7.45
C ASN A 71 8.18 9.82 -7.00
N LEU A 72 7.12 10.29 -7.66
CA LEU A 72 5.74 10.06 -7.23
C LEU A 72 5.34 8.58 -7.27
N SER A 73 5.79 7.81 -8.27
CA SER A 73 5.55 6.36 -8.36
C SER A 73 6.28 5.52 -7.31
N GLN A 74 7.06 6.12 -6.40
CA GLN A 74 7.64 5.38 -5.28
C GLN A 74 6.60 5.32 -4.14
N PRO A 75 6.06 4.14 -3.76
CA PRO A 75 4.94 4.06 -2.80
C PRO A 75 5.23 4.72 -1.45
N ARG A 76 6.49 4.65 -0.98
CA ARG A 76 6.94 5.30 0.26
C ARG A 76 6.89 6.83 0.23
N PHE A 77 6.95 7.43 -0.97
CA PHE A 77 6.97 8.88 -1.17
C PHE A 77 5.61 9.42 -1.61
N ALA A 78 4.84 8.60 -2.31
CA ALA A 78 3.56 8.99 -2.92
C ALA A 78 2.65 9.79 -1.97
N PRO A 79 2.38 9.39 -0.70
CA PRO A 79 1.47 10.16 0.17
C PRO A 79 1.93 11.60 0.41
N VAL A 80 3.23 11.83 0.54
CA VAL A 80 3.80 13.17 0.73
C VAL A 80 3.80 13.96 -0.57
N LEU A 81 4.16 13.31 -1.68
CA LEU A 81 4.31 13.97 -2.98
C LEU A 81 2.98 14.27 -3.65
N ILE A 82 1.93 13.47 -3.41
CA ILE A 82 0.55 13.75 -3.86
C ILE A 82 0.02 15.01 -3.18
N ASN A 83 0.18 15.14 -1.85
CA ASN A 83 -0.17 16.36 -1.12
C ASN A 83 0.57 17.59 -1.67
N ALA A 84 1.86 17.45 -1.96
CA ALA A 84 2.64 18.53 -2.57
C ALA A 84 2.15 18.87 -3.98
N ALA A 85 1.78 17.88 -4.79
CA ALA A 85 1.24 18.08 -6.13
C ALA A 85 -0.10 18.84 -6.09
N GLU A 86 -1.00 18.48 -5.17
CA GLU A 86 -2.28 19.16 -4.96
C GLU A 86 -2.09 20.65 -4.67
N ILE A 87 -1.23 20.97 -3.69
CA ILE A 87 -0.89 22.36 -3.35
C ILE A 87 -0.29 23.11 -4.54
N ILE A 88 0.57 22.48 -5.32
CA ILE A 88 1.16 23.10 -6.52
C ILE A 88 0.09 23.39 -7.57
N ILE A 89 -0.82 22.43 -7.79
CA ILE A 89 -1.93 22.62 -8.73
C ILE A 89 -2.77 23.79 -8.27
N ASP A 90 -3.18 23.86 -7.00
CA ASP A 90 -4.01 24.96 -6.49
C ASP A 90 -3.35 26.34 -6.66
N ILE A 91 -2.04 26.45 -6.42
CA ILE A 91 -1.31 27.72 -6.56
C ILE A 91 -1.19 28.15 -8.03
N TYR A 92 -0.92 27.21 -8.94
CA TYR A 92 -0.55 27.51 -10.32
C TYR A 92 -1.67 27.31 -11.34
N LEU A 93 -2.80 26.71 -10.96
CA LEU A 93 -3.98 26.55 -11.82
C LEU A 93 -4.48 27.89 -12.41
N PRO A 94 -4.53 29.01 -11.66
CA PRO A 94 -4.98 30.30 -12.21
C PRO A 94 -4.08 30.87 -13.32
N VAL A 95 -2.84 30.41 -13.41
CA VAL A 95 -1.83 30.89 -14.37
C VAL A 95 -1.46 29.84 -15.43
N ILE A 96 -2.25 28.76 -15.54
CA ILE A 96 -2.05 27.73 -16.55
C ILE A 96 -2.15 28.32 -17.97
N GLY A 97 -1.36 27.81 -18.91
CA GLY A 97 -1.31 28.34 -20.28
C GLY A 97 -0.33 29.51 -20.47
N GLN A 98 0.22 30.09 -19.41
CA GLN A 98 1.24 31.14 -19.51
C GLN A 98 2.63 30.60 -19.86
N SER A 99 2.89 29.31 -19.60
CA SER A 99 4.15 28.66 -19.93
C SER A 99 3.94 27.26 -20.47
N SER A 100 4.14 27.09 -21.77
CA SER A 100 4.06 25.77 -22.42
C SER A 100 5.03 24.73 -21.84
N VAL A 101 6.12 25.16 -21.19
CA VAL A 101 7.08 24.26 -20.53
C VAL A 101 6.46 23.68 -19.27
N VAL A 102 5.87 24.52 -18.44
CA VAL A 102 5.21 24.13 -17.18
C VAL A 102 3.95 23.33 -17.47
N ASP A 103 3.15 23.76 -18.44
CA ASP A 103 1.91 23.07 -18.85
C ASP A 103 2.19 21.62 -19.26
N LYS A 104 3.23 21.39 -20.08
CA LYS A 104 3.67 20.03 -20.45
C LYS A 104 4.03 19.18 -19.23
N LYS A 105 4.62 19.78 -18.18
CA LYS A 105 4.96 19.06 -16.96
C LYS A 105 3.72 18.68 -16.16
N PHE A 106 2.72 19.55 -16.10
CA PHE A 106 1.43 19.21 -15.50
C PHE A 106 0.74 18.06 -16.23
N ILE A 107 0.72 18.07 -17.57
CA ILE A 107 0.16 16.96 -18.37
C ILE A 107 0.89 15.65 -18.08
N VAL A 108 2.22 15.67 -18.03
CA VAL A 108 3.01 14.48 -17.71
C VAL A 108 2.72 13.99 -16.28
N LEU A 109 2.61 14.91 -15.31
CA LEU A 109 2.27 14.57 -13.93
C LEU A 109 0.87 13.95 -13.83
N GLN A 110 -0.11 14.52 -14.53
CA GLN A 110 -1.47 13.97 -14.61
C GLN A 110 -1.46 12.54 -15.15
N GLY A 111 -0.85 12.32 -16.32
CA GLY A 111 -0.79 10.99 -16.92
C GLY A 111 0.00 9.97 -16.08
N LEU A 112 0.95 10.43 -15.26
CA LEU A 112 1.64 9.57 -14.29
C LEU A 112 0.70 9.14 -13.16
N VAL A 113 -0.05 10.08 -12.59
CA VAL A 113 -1.01 9.81 -11.50
C VAL A 113 -2.15 8.91 -11.99
N GLU A 114 -2.68 9.15 -13.19
CA GLU A 114 -3.71 8.30 -13.81
C GLU A 114 -3.23 6.84 -13.94
N LYS A 115 -2.02 6.63 -14.48
CA LYS A 115 -1.42 5.29 -14.58
C LYS A 115 -1.22 4.63 -13.22
N GLU A 116 -0.77 5.38 -12.22
CA GLU A 116 -0.58 4.86 -10.86
C GLU A 116 -1.91 4.42 -10.24
N ILE A 117 -2.99 5.18 -10.47
CA ILE A 117 -4.34 4.81 -10.02
C ILE A 117 -4.79 3.51 -10.69
N ASP A 118 -4.58 3.37 -12.00
CA ASP A 118 -4.94 2.16 -12.73
C ASP A 118 -4.14 0.94 -12.26
N TYR A 119 -2.82 1.09 -12.04
CA TYR A 119 -1.98 0.02 -11.47
C TYR A 119 -2.45 -0.39 -10.07
N GLN A 120 -2.84 0.57 -9.23
CA GLN A 120 -3.34 0.26 -7.90
C GLN A 120 -4.68 -0.49 -7.94
N ARG A 121 -5.55 -0.19 -8.92
CA ARG A 121 -6.81 -0.94 -9.13
C ARG A 121 -6.52 -2.38 -9.53
N GLU A 122 -5.67 -2.59 -10.55
CA GLU A 122 -5.29 -3.94 -11.00
C GLU A 122 -4.65 -4.77 -9.87
N LEU A 123 -3.82 -4.13 -9.04
CA LEU A 123 -3.21 -4.77 -7.88
C LEU A 123 -4.24 -5.21 -6.84
N LEU A 124 -5.22 -4.35 -6.54
CA LEU A 124 -6.29 -4.66 -5.59
C LEU A 124 -7.22 -5.78 -6.10
N GLU A 125 -7.53 -5.78 -7.39
CA GLU A 125 -8.29 -6.85 -8.03
C GLU A 125 -7.56 -8.19 -7.90
N THR A 126 -6.26 -8.20 -8.22
CA THR A 126 -5.42 -9.40 -8.09
C THR A 126 -5.37 -9.89 -6.65
N LEU A 127 -5.22 -9.00 -5.66
CA LEU A 127 -5.23 -9.35 -4.24
C LEU A 127 -6.56 -10.00 -3.84
N GLY A 128 -7.70 -9.43 -4.26
CA GLY A 128 -9.01 -9.98 -3.97
C GLY A 128 -9.21 -11.39 -4.57
N MET A 129 -8.69 -11.65 -5.76
CA MET A 129 -8.69 -12.99 -6.35
C MET A 129 -7.89 -13.99 -5.52
N MET A 130 -6.72 -13.60 -5.00
CA MET A 130 -5.90 -14.45 -4.13
C MET A 130 -6.61 -14.76 -2.81
N ASP A 131 -7.27 -13.77 -2.21
CA ASP A 131 -8.05 -13.95 -0.98
C ASP A 131 -9.19 -14.97 -1.17
N MET A 132 -9.90 -14.91 -2.31
CA MET A 132 -10.94 -15.89 -2.64
C MET A 132 -10.38 -17.32 -2.78
N LEU A 133 -9.20 -17.47 -3.41
CA LEU A 133 -8.55 -18.77 -3.52
C LEU A 133 -8.15 -19.32 -2.14
N PHE A 134 -7.56 -18.51 -1.26
CA PHE A 134 -7.20 -18.96 0.08
C PHE A 134 -8.43 -19.28 0.95
N ALA A 135 -9.51 -18.50 0.83
CA ALA A 135 -10.77 -18.76 1.54
C ALA A 135 -11.42 -20.08 1.09
N THR A 136 -11.36 -20.41 -0.20
CA THR A 136 -11.92 -21.68 -0.72
C THR A 136 -11.07 -22.89 -0.34
N MET A 137 -9.73 -22.77 -0.31
CA MET A 137 -8.82 -23.84 0.14
C MET A 137 -9.01 -24.20 1.61
N THR A 138 -9.18 -23.20 2.49
CA THR A 138 -9.42 -23.43 3.92
C THR A 138 -10.79 -24.08 4.19
N ARG A 139 -11.81 -23.81 3.36
CA ARG A 139 -13.13 -24.43 3.48
C ARG A 139 -13.12 -25.95 3.26
N ASN A 140 -12.24 -26.45 2.40
CA ASN A 140 -12.17 -27.88 2.06
C ASN A 140 -11.45 -28.73 3.12
N GLY A 141 -10.92 -28.10 4.19
CA GLY A 141 -10.22 -28.77 5.30
C GLY A 141 -11.09 -29.19 6.49
N SER A 142 -12.42 -29.01 6.43
CA SER A 142 -13.36 -29.48 7.46
C SER A 142 -14.24 -30.61 6.90
N ALA A 143 -13.97 -31.83 7.37
CA ALA A 143 -14.41 -33.13 6.85
C ALA A 143 -15.92 -33.42 6.99
N PRO A 144 -16.48 -34.39 6.25
CA PRO A 144 -17.49 -35.26 6.82
C PRO A 144 -16.80 -36.32 7.69
N VAL A 145 -16.99 -36.22 9.00
CA VAL A 145 -16.78 -37.35 9.92
C VAL A 145 -17.76 -38.44 9.48
N TRP A 146 -17.26 -39.56 8.99
CA TRP A 146 -18.09 -40.74 8.78
C TRP A 146 -18.49 -41.27 10.17
N GLU A 147 -19.77 -41.12 10.47
CA GLU A 147 -20.43 -41.68 11.64
C GLU A 147 -20.15 -43.20 11.69
N HIS A 148 -19.67 -43.70 12.83
CA HIS A 148 -19.51 -45.14 13.03
C HIS A 148 -20.88 -45.81 13.03
N VAL A 149 -21.09 -46.78 12.14
CA VAL A 149 -22.13 -47.79 12.30
C VAL A 149 -21.44 -49.07 12.78
N PRO A 150 -21.67 -49.54 14.02
CA PRO A 150 -21.20 -50.85 14.44
C PRO A 150 -22.09 -51.90 13.78
N ALA A 151 -21.56 -52.59 12.78
CA ALA A 151 -22.19 -53.79 12.23
C ALA A 151 -21.93 -54.96 13.19
N GLU A 152 -22.98 -55.45 13.82
CA GLU A 152 -22.99 -56.71 14.57
C GLU A 152 -22.41 -57.84 13.71
N LEU A 153 -21.44 -58.56 14.27
CA LEU A 153 -20.91 -59.81 13.70
C LEU A 153 -22.00 -60.90 13.84
N PRO A 154 -22.28 -61.71 12.81
CA PRO A 154 -23.21 -62.82 12.96
C PRO A 154 -22.57 -63.89 13.85
N GLU A 155 -23.18 -64.16 15.00
CA GLU A 155 -22.79 -65.26 15.89
C GLU A 155 -22.96 -66.61 15.19
N GLU A 156 -21.86 -67.33 15.11
CA GLU A 156 -21.74 -68.71 14.65
C GLU A 156 -22.49 -69.63 15.63
N LYS A 157 -23.66 -70.13 15.22
CA LYS A 157 -24.39 -71.16 15.97
C LYS A 157 -23.60 -72.46 15.96
N THR A 158 -22.84 -72.70 17.02
CA THR A 158 -22.35 -74.04 17.39
C THR A 158 -23.34 -74.66 18.36
N GLU A 159 -24.15 -75.59 17.85
CA GLU A 159 -25.16 -76.32 18.61
C GLU A 159 -24.61 -77.65 19.15
N SER A 160 -24.68 -77.78 20.50
CA SER A 160 -24.75 -78.98 21.35
C SER A 160 -23.51 -79.89 21.49
N PRO A 161 -23.30 -80.51 22.69
CA PRO A 161 -24.30 -81.35 23.36
C PRO A 161 -24.41 -81.22 24.89
N ARG A 162 -25.64 -81.34 25.42
CA ARG A 162 -25.88 -81.85 26.79
C ARG A 162 -26.96 -82.93 26.77
N GLN A 163 -26.53 -84.17 26.99
CA GLN A 163 -27.32 -85.22 27.64
C GLN A 163 -26.99 -85.21 29.15
N PRO A 164 -27.63 -86.03 29.99
CA PRO A 164 -29.06 -86.33 30.14
C PRO A 164 -29.48 -86.13 31.62
N SER A 165 -30.78 -86.17 31.91
CA SER A 165 -31.23 -86.55 33.25
C SER A 165 -32.59 -87.22 33.19
N ASP A 166 -32.56 -88.50 33.52
CA ASP A 166 -33.66 -89.41 33.77
C ASP A 166 -34.59 -88.93 34.88
N THR A 167 -35.90 -89.15 34.74
CA THR A 167 -36.69 -89.99 35.66
C THR A 167 -38.10 -90.16 35.04
N ASP A 168 -38.46 -91.32 34.47
CA ASP A 168 -38.92 -92.57 35.09
C ASP A 168 -40.45 -92.62 35.37
N LYS A 169 -41.10 -93.59 34.69
CA LYS A 169 -42.22 -94.46 35.11
C LYS A 169 -43.72 -94.17 34.88
N ASN A 170 -44.34 -95.27 34.42
CA ASN A 170 -45.72 -95.79 34.54
C ASN A 170 -46.80 -95.18 33.63
N SER A 171 -47.62 -95.94 32.88
CA SER A 171 -47.91 -97.39 32.81
C SER A 171 -48.37 -97.76 31.40
#